data_AF-A0A2Z2HQT6-F1
#
_entry.id   AF-A0A2Z2HQT6-F1
#
_cell.length_a   1.000
_cell.length_b   1.000
_cell.length_c   1.000
_cell.angle_alpha   90.00
_cell.angle_beta   90.00
_cell.angle_gamma   90.00
#
_symmetry.space_group_name_H-M   'P 1'
#
loop_
_entity.id
_entity.type
_entity.pdbx_description
1 polymer ?
#
loop_
_entity_poly.entity_id
_entity_poly.type
_entity_poly.pdbx_seq_one_letter_code
_entity_poly.pdbx_strand_id
1 'polypeptide(L)'
;MDPLVRFRDAYSKGLIPQNVYDLTLKRFPITVAGINRIEKASGIQYPVAYVEPSLVLSASDSNSYEYGILFARTIPVMFEEKFQVVIQISAPLIAYGLKGTIHAILAHEFLHFLELIRKISKMELISDELSGNLFENVYSDETRLFEPRVVFNDKTLLNHITKKFPSGFRDYKLEDKVIKFWSDQNLPKSNVSLDTNNVKLSAESLSNIKLDPKFIVKIAELEEKSSKIRKKRLY
;
A
#
# COMPACT_ATOMS: atom_id res chain seq x y z
N MET A 1 17.94 1.93 -0.39
CA MET A 1 17.50 3.00 0.53
C MET A 1 17.15 2.35 1.86
N ASP A 2 17.54 2.94 3.00
CA ASP A 2 17.13 2.42 4.32
C ASP A 2 15.64 2.78 4.56
N PRO A 3 14.73 1.79 4.70
CA PRO A 3 13.30 2.05 4.88
C PRO A 3 12.96 2.86 6.13
N LEU A 4 13.87 2.90 7.12
CA LEU A 4 13.66 3.54 8.42
C LEU A 4 14.16 4.97 8.49
N VAL A 5 14.73 5.54 7.42
CA VAL A 5 15.36 6.87 7.44
C VAL A 5 14.40 7.94 8.01
N ARG A 6 13.17 8.04 7.51
CA ARG A 6 12.19 9.03 8.01
C ARG A 6 11.81 8.78 9.48
N PHE A 7 11.73 7.52 9.88
CA PHE A 7 11.40 7.16 11.26
C PHE A 7 12.54 7.49 12.24
N ARG A 8 13.79 7.21 11.84
CA ARG A 8 15.00 7.55 12.61
C ARG A 8 15.17 9.06 12.74
N ASP A 9 14.92 9.81 11.66
CA ASP A 9 14.93 11.26 11.67
C ASP A 9 13.87 11.83 12.65
N ALA A 10 12.63 11.33 12.59
CA ALA A 10 11.57 11.75 13.52
C ALA A 10 11.91 11.47 14.99
N TYR A 11 12.54 10.34 15.29
CA TYR A 11 13.07 10.05 16.63
C TYR A 11 14.17 11.03 17.04
N SER A 12 15.15 11.31 16.16
CA SER A 12 16.23 12.27 16.46
C SER A 12 15.72 13.70 16.71
N LYS A 13 14.56 14.06 16.14
CA LYS A 13 13.86 15.33 16.36
C LYS A 13 12.97 15.34 17.61
N GLY A 14 12.94 14.25 18.38
CA GLY A 14 12.13 14.14 19.59
C GLY A 14 10.63 13.92 19.36
N LEU A 15 10.21 13.65 18.11
CA LEU A 15 8.79 13.42 17.77
C LEU A 15 8.30 12.03 18.16
N ILE A 16 9.22 11.05 18.27
CA ILE A 16 8.94 9.68 18.65
C ILE A 16 9.64 9.37 19.97
N PRO A 17 8.91 9.00 21.03
CA PRO A 17 9.51 8.57 22.30
C PRO A 17 10.33 7.29 22.17
N GLN A 18 11.34 7.12 23.03
CA GLN A 18 12.27 5.98 23.04
C GLN A 18 11.56 4.62 23.02
N ASN A 19 10.55 4.43 23.88
CA ASN A 19 9.83 3.16 23.99
C ASN A 19 9.11 2.79 22.68
N VAL A 20 8.56 3.77 21.96
CA VAL A 20 7.89 3.56 20.66
C VAL A 20 8.93 3.27 19.58
N TYR A 21 10.05 4.00 19.58
CA TYR A 21 11.16 3.77 18.67
C TYR A 21 11.71 2.34 18.80
N ASP A 22 12.04 1.91 20.02
CA ASP A 22 12.57 0.58 20.32
C ASP A 22 11.58 -0.53 19.96
N LEU A 23 10.29 -0.34 20.31
CA LEU A 23 9.25 -1.28 19.96
C LEU A 23 9.13 -1.43 18.43
N THR A 24 9.14 -0.32 17.70
CA THR A 24 9.01 -0.32 16.25
C THR A 24 10.21 -0.99 15.60
N LEU A 25 11.44 -0.67 16.02
CA LEU A 25 12.66 -1.32 15.51
C LEU A 25 12.69 -2.82 15.82
N LYS A 26 12.33 -3.22 17.05
CA LYS A 26 12.25 -4.62 17.45
C LYS A 26 11.27 -5.42 16.58
N ARG A 27 10.20 -4.79 16.12
CA ARG A 27 9.15 -5.42 15.31
C ARG A 27 9.35 -5.27 13.80
N PHE A 28 10.19 -4.33 13.35
CA PHE A 28 10.47 -4.11 11.94
C PHE A 28 10.90 -5.38 11.16
N PRO A 29 11.64 -6.35 11.74
CA PRO A 29 11.91 -7.63 11.07
C PRO A 29 10.66 -8.39 10.61
N ILE A 30 9.50 -8.18 11.24
CA ILE A 30 8.22 -8.78 10.81
C ILE A 30 7.80 -8.23 9.43
N THR A 31 8.01 -6.93 9.20
CA THR A 31 7.75 -6.25 7.92
C THR A 31 8.69 -6.78 6.84
N VAL A 32 10.00 -6.87 7.13
CA VAL A 32 10.99 -7.43 6.21
C VAL A 32 10.64 -8.88 5.84
N ALA A 33 10.26 -9.70 6.83
CA ALA A 33 9.81 -11.07 6.58
C ALA A 33 8.51 -11.13 5.76
N GLY A 34 7.63 -10.14 5.89
CA GLY A 34 6.42 -10.01 5.07
C GLY A 34 6.74 -9.71 3.62
N ILE A 35 7.63 -8.74 3.38
CA ILE A 35 8.12 -8.37 2.04
C ILE A 35 8.79 -9.59 1.36
N ASN A 36 9.76 -10.21 2.02
CA ASN A 36 10.47 -11.38 1.47
C ASN A 36 9.51 -12.53 1.13
N ARG A 37 8.47 -12.72 1.95
CA ARG A 37 7.44 -13.72 1.71
C ARG A 37 6.60 -13.40 0.48
N ILE A 38 6.22 -12.13 0.31
CA ILE A 38 5.46 -11.67 -0.85
C ILE A 38 6.28 -11.86 -2.12
N GLU A 39 7.55 -11.46 -2.13
CA GLU A 39 8.45 -11.63 -3.28
C GLU A 39 8.62 -13.10 -3.64
N LYS A 40 8.84 -13.97 -2.64
CA LYS A 40 8.93 -15.42 -2.86
C LYS A 40 7.61 -16.00 -3.40
N ALA A 41 6.48 -15.51 -2.91
CA ALA A 41 5.17 -16.03 -3.29
C ALA A 41 4.71 -15.57 -4.67
N SER A 42 5.16 -14.40 -5.12
CA SER A 42 4.81 -13.80 -6.41
C SER A 42 5.86 -14.02 -7.51
N GLY A 43 7.12 -14.22 -7.13
CA GLY A 43 8.26 -14.18 -8.05
C GLY A 43 8.54 -12.78 -8.61
N ILE A 44 8.02 -11.72 -7.96
CA ILE A 44 8.15 -10.33 -8.38
C ILE A 44 8.74 -9.55 -7.20
N GLN A 45 9.74 -8.70 -7.49
CA GLN A 45 10.36 -7.84 -6.49
C GLN A 45 9.33 -6.86 -5.90
N TYR A 46 9.37 -6.67 -4.59
CA TYR A 46 8.53 -5.72 -3.90
C TYR A 46 8.99 -4.30 -4.24
N PRO A 47 8.06 -3.34 -4.49
CA PRO A 47 8.46 -1.96 -4.71
C PRO A 47 9.17 -1.40 -3.49
N VAL A 48 9.90 -0.30 -3.67
CA VAL A 48 10.58 0.37 -2.55
C VAL A 48 9.54 0.69 -1.46
N ALA A 49 9.89 0.44 -0.21
CA ALA A 49 9.02 0.74 0.92
C ALA A 49 9.76 1.58 1.97
N TYR A 50 9.02 2.44 2.68
CA TYR A 50 9.54 3.21 3.80
C TYR A 50 8.54 3.29 4.95
N VAL A 51 9.07 3.56 6.15
CA VAL A 51 8.28 3.72 7.36
C VAL A 51 7.94 5.19 7.58
N GLU A 52 6.65 5.49 7.57
CA GLU A 52 6.11 6.80 7.91
C GLU A 52 6.00 6.93 9.44
N PRO A 53 6.63 7.95 10.06
CA PRO A 53 6.61 8.17 11.51
C PRO A 53 5.27 8.67 12.06
N SER A 54 4.16 8.53 11.34
CA SER A 54 2.86 9.03 11.73
C SER A 54 1.74 7.99 11.57
N LEU A 55 0.66 8.23 12.32
CA LEU A 55 -0.65 7.67 12.01
C LEU A 55 -1.24 8.44 10.82
N VAL A 56 -1.45 7.75 9.70
CA VAL A 56 -2.00 8.36 8.49
C VAL A 56 -3.52 8.29 8.53
N LEU A 57 -4.17 9.44 8.39
CA LEU A 57 -5.62 9.59 8.45
C LEU A 57 -6.14 10.10 7.10
N SER A 58 -7.18 9.46 6.55
CA SER A 58 -7.95 10.02 5.44
C SER A 58 -9.08 10.88 5.99
N ALA A 59 -9.15 12.15 5.58
CA ALA A 59 -10.31 13.00 5.85
C ALA A 59 -11.15 13.09 4.57
N SER A 60 -12.46 12.86 4.69
CA SER A 60 -13.40 13.00 3.58
C SER A 60 -13.84 14.44 3.33
N ASP A 61 -13.65 15.35 4.29
CA ASP A 61 -13.79 16.80 4.15
C ASP A 61 -13.29 17.50 5.43
N SER A 62 -13.06 18.82 5.38
CA SER A 62 -12.66 19.61 6.58
C SER A 62 -13.71 19.63 7.70
N ASN A 63 -14.94 19.14 7.42
CA ASN A 63 -16.08 19.15 8.33
C ASN A 63 -16.65 17.76 8.67
N SER A 64 -16.04 16.65 8.21
CA SER A 64 -16.47 15.30 8.56
C SER A 64 -15.62 14.72 9.70
N TYR A 65 -16.29 14.16 10.71
CA TYR A 65 -15.65 13.46 11.84
C TYR A 65 -15.30 12.00 11.52
N GLU A 66 -15.63 11.52 10.32
CA GLU A 66 -15.31 10.18 9.85
C GLU A 66 -13.94 10.17 9.17
N TYR A 67 -12.90 9.82 9.95
CA TYR A 67 -11.56 9.59 9.41
C TYR A 67 -11.26 8.09 9.30
N GLY A 68 -10.66 7.69 8.18
CA GLY A 68 -10.15 6.33 7.96
C GLY A 68 -8.68 6.24 8.36
N ILE A 69 -8.27 5.17 9.04
CA ILE A 69 -6.85 4.92 9.32
C ILE A 69 -6.22 4.20 8.14
N LEU A 70 -5.20 4.80 7.54
CA LEU A 70 -4.43 4.21 6.44
C LEU A 70 -3.12 3.61 6.98
N PHE A 71 -3.11 2.30 7.18
CA PHE A 71 -1.93 1.62 7.75
C PHE A 71 -0.77 1.46 6.77
N ALA A 72 -1.06 1.43 5.48
CA ALA A 72 -0.07 1.49 4.42
C ALA A 72 -0.69 2.13 3.18
N ARG A 73 0.14 2.61 2.26
CA ARG A 73 -0.31 3.21 1.00
C ARG A 73 0.64 2.92 -0.13
N THR A 74 0.09 2.69 -1.31
CA THR A 74 0.81 2.58 -2.57
C THR A 74 0.83 3.95 -3.25
N ILE A 75 2.00 4.57 -3.35
CA ILE A 75 2.17 5.96 -3.78
C ILE A 75 3.02 6.00 -5.06
N PRO A 76 2.46 6.35 -6.22
CA PRO A 76 3.27 6.78 -7.36
C PRO A 76 4.02 8.07 -7.01
N VAL A 77 5.30 8.14 -7.35
CA VAL A 77 6.10 9.36 -7.21
C VAL A 77 6.95 9.58 -8.46
N MET A 78 7.15 10.85 -8.80
CA MET A 78 8.12 11.28 -9.80
C MET A 78 9.36 11.78 -9.07
N PHE A 79 10.52 11.20 -9.36
CA PHE A 79 11.80 11.65 -8.81
C PHE A 79 12.82 11.73 -9.92
N GLU A 80 13.42 12.91 -10.12
CA GLU A 80 14.36 13.16 -11.24
C GLU A 80 13.81 12.69 -12.60
N GLU A 81 12.55 13.05 -12.90
CA GLU A 81 11.83 12.66 -14.12
C GLU A 81 11.59 11.14 -14.29
N LYS A 82 11.96 10.33 -13.29
CA LYS A 82 11.68 8.89 -13.27
C LYS A 82 10.45 8.61 -12.44
N PHE A 83 9.52 7.89 -13.03
CA PHE A 83 8.39 7.32 -12.32
C PHE A 83 8.83 6.13 -11.48
N GLN A 84 8.38 6.09 -10.24
CA GLN A 84 8.52 4.94 -9.36
C GLN A 84 7.27 4.81 -8.48
N VAL A 85 6.99 3.59 -8.03
CA VAL A 85 5.93 3.35 -7.03
C VAL A 85 6.59 2.99 -5.72
N VAL A 86 6.10 3.58 -4.64
CA VAL A 86 6.64 3.41 -3.29
C VAL A 86 5.51 2.99 -2.35
N ILE A 87 5.76 2.01 -1.49
CA ILE A 87 4.83 1.62 -0.44
C ILE A 87 5.21 2.33 0.87
N GLN A 88 4.35 3.25 1.30
CA GLN A 88 4.44 3.88 2.61
C GLN A 88 3.82 2.95 3.66
N ILE A 89 4.54 2.68 4.74
CA ILE A 89 4.06 1.83 5.85
C ILE A 89 4.01 2.68 7.10
N SER A 90 2.83 2.82 7.72
CA SER A 90 2.67 3.58 8.96
C SER A 90 3.40 2.89 10.12
N ALA A 91 4.22 3.62 10.88
CA ALA A 91 4.89 3.11 12.07
C ALA A 91 3.95 2.45 13.09
N PRO A 92 2.74 2.99 13.38
CA PRO A 92 1.77 2.30 14.24
C PRO A 92 1.40 0.88 13.78
N LEU A 93 1.36 0.60 12.47
CA LEU A 93 1.14 -0.75 11.96
C LEU A 93 2.26 -1.71 12.43
N ILE A 94 3.50 -1.26 12.36
CA ILE A 94 4.67 -2.07 12.72
C ILE A 94 4.71 -2.27 14.25
N ALA A 95 4.46 -1.20 15.01
CA ALA A 95 4.49 -1.22 16.47
C ALA A 95 3.40 -2.14 17.06
N TYR A 96 2.19 -2.13 16.49
CA TYR A 96 1.02 -2.73 17.15
C TYR A 96 0.31 -3.84 16.35
N GLY A 97 0.55 -3.92 15.04
CA GLY A 97 -0.04 -4.90 14.14
C GLY A 97 0.45 -6.32 14.42
N LEU A 98 -0.47 -7.29 14.42
CA LEU A 98 -0.09 -8.71 14.47
C LEU A 98 0.68 -9.10 13.20
N LYS A 99 1.55 -10.10 13.28
CA LYS A 99 2.32 -10.60 12.12
C LYS A 99 1.44 -10.88 10.91
N GLY A 100 0.32 -11.57 11.11
CA GLY A 100 -0.62 -11.87 10.03
C GLY A 100 -1.27 -10.61 9.43
N THR A 101 -1.58 -9.62 10.27
CA THR A 101 -2.14 -8.32 9.85
C THR A 101 -1.13 -7.53 9.03
N ILE A 102 0.11 -7.39 9.50
CA ILE A 102 1.19 -6.72 8.77
C ILE A 102 1.37 -7.38 7.40
N HIS A 103 1.47 -8.72 7.35
CA HIS A 103 1.67 -9.46 6.11
C HIS A 103 0.49 -9.30 5.15
N ALA A 104 -0.75 -9.29 5.66
CA ALA A 104 -1.95 -9.10 4.85
C ALA A 104 -1.98 -7.70 4.21
N ILE A 105 -1.72 -6.64 5.00
CA ILE A 105 -1.70 -5.26 4.50
C ILE A 105 -0.60 -5.10 3.44
N LEU A 106 0.62 -5.58 3.70
CA LEU A 106 1.72 -5.48 2.73
C LEU A 106 1.39 -6.19 1.42
N ALA A 107 0.71 -7.34 1.47
CA ALA A 107 0.31 -8.07 0.28
C ALA A 107 -0.84 -7.39 -0.46
N HIS A 108 -1.75 -6.73 0.27
CA HIS A 108 -2.82 -5.94 -0.33
C HIS A 108 -2.27 -4.72 -1.08
N GLU A 109 -1.37 -3.95 -0.45
CA GLU A 109 -0.67 -2.85 -1.13
C GLU A 109 0.15 -3.33 -2.33
N PHE A 110 0.72 -4.53 -2.26
CA PHE A 110 1.38 -5.12 -3.41
C PHE A 110 0.43 -5.37 -4.59
N LEU A 111 -0.82 -5.77 -4.34
CA LEU A 111 -1.83 -5.92 -5.40
C LEU A 111 -2.19 -4.56 -6.02
N HIS A 112 -2.29 -3.50 -5.20
CA HIS A 112 -2.46 -2.13 -5.72
C HIS A 112 -1.28 -1.69 -6.59
N PHE A 113 -0.05 -2.01 -6.18
CA PHE A 113 1.13 -1.76 -7.01
C PHE A 113 1.05 -2.46 -8.37
N LEU A 114 0.74 -3.76 -8.41
CA LEU A 114 0.62 -4.49 -9.67
C LEU A 114 -0.48 -3.90 -10.57
N GLU A 115 -1.62 -3.54 -9.98
CA GLU A 115 -2.75 -2.94 -10.72
C GLU A 115 -2.38 -1.56 -11.29
N LEU A 116 -1.67 -0.73 -10.52
CA LEU A 116 -1.20 0.56 -11.00
C LEU A 116 -0.25 0.40 -12.20
N ILE A 117 0.70 -0.54 -12.11
CA ILE A 117 1.63 -0.83 -13.21
C ILE A 117 0.88 -1.36 -14.44
N ARG A 118 -0.12 -2.23 -14.25
CA ARG A 118 -0.98 -2.74 -15.33
C ARG A 118 -1.64 -1.58 -16.07
N LYS A 119 -2.31 -0.67 -15.34
CA LYS A 119 -2.98 0.50 -15.93
C LYS A 119 -2.01 1.41 -16.70
N ILE A 120 -0.84 1.70 -16.11
CA ILE A 120 0.20 2.51 -16.77
C ILE A 120 0.68 1.84 -18.06
N SER A 121 0.96 0.53 -18.01
CA SER A 121 1.49 -0.21 -19.17
C SER A 121 0.53 -0.23 -20.38
N LYS A 122 -0.77 -0.06 -20.13
CA LYS A 122 -1.81 -0.01 -21.16
C LYS A 122 -2.26 1.40 -21.52
N MET A 123 -1.68 2.42 -20.90
CA MET A 123 -2.15 3.80 -20.99
C MET A 123 -3.63 3.98 -20.60
N GLU A 124 -4.21 3.06 -19.82
CA GLU A 124 -5.61 3.12 -19.35
C GLU A 124 -5.83 4.33 -18.43
N LEU A 125 -4.75 4.88 -17.85
CA LEU A 125 -4.82 6.09 -17.04
C LEU A 125 -5.16 7.35 -17.85
N ILE A 126 -4.85 7.38 -19.16
CA ILE A 126 -5.15 8.54 -20.04
C ILE A 126 -6.64 8.59 -20.38
N SER A 127 -7.32 7.43 -20.47
CA SER A 127 -8.77 7.39 -20.66
C SER A 127 -9.55 7.76 -19.40
N ASP A 128 -9.01 7.42 -18.23
CA ASP A 128 -9.60 7.79 -16.94
C ASP A 128 -9.38 9.29 -16.62
N GLU A 129 -8.47 10.01 -17.31
CA GLU A 129 -8.19 11.46 -17.10
C GLU A 129 -9.31 12.41 -17.55
N LEU A 130 -10.32 11.95 -18.30
CA LEU A 130 -11.59 12.68 -18.45
C LEU A 130 -12.43 12.70 -17.16
N SER A 131 -12.06 11.88 -16.17
CA SER A 131 -12.59 11.88 -14.81
C SER A 131 -11.42 11.86 -13.82
N GLY A 132 -10.82 13.04 -13.59
CA GLY A 132 -9.66 13.18 -12.72
C GLY A 132 -9.83 12.45 -11.38
N ASN A 133 -8.94 11.49 -11.09
CA ASN A 133 -8.41 11.13 -9.77
C ASN A 133 -7.80 9.70 -9.81
N LEU A 134 -6.47 9.62 -9.97
CA LEU A 134 -5.72 8.34 -9.93
C LEU A 134 -5.80 7.63 -8.57
N PHE A 135 -6.07 8.38 -7.49
CA PHE A 135 -6.06 7.86 -6.13
C PHE A 135 -7.44 7.45 -5.64
N GLU A 136 -8.51 8.15 -6.03
CA GLU A 136 -9.89 7.72 -5.71
C GLU A 136 -10.21 6.37 -6.37
N ASN A 137 -9.79 6.17 -7.62
CA ASN A 137 -10.05 4.95 -8.38
C ASN A 137 -9.20 3.73 -7.96
N VAL A 138 -8.12 3.93 -7.19
CA VAL A 138 -7.28 2.81 -6.69
C VAL A 138 -7.82 2.25 -5.37
N TYR A 139 -8.39 3.10 -4.52
CA TYR A 139 -8.91 2.69 -3.21
C TYR A 139 -10.40 2.35 -3.20
N SER A 140 -11.21 2.91 -4.09
CA SER A 140 -12.65 2.62 -4.16
C SER A 140 -12.99 1.29 -4.86
N ASP A 141 -12.05 0.71 -5.61
CA ASP A 141 -12.35 -0.37 -6.55
C ASP A 141 -11.64 -1.70 -6.21
N GLU A 142 -11.99 -2.31 -5.07
CA GLU A 142 -11.59 -3.69 -4.72
C GLU A 142 -11.96 -4.70 -5.83
N THR A 143 -12.94 -4.37 -6.68
CA THR A 143 -13.39 -5.22 -7.78
C THR A 143 -12.38 -5.33 -8.95
N ARG A 144 -11.41 -4.42 -9.02
CA ARG A 144 -10.45 -4.35 -10.13
C ARG A 144 -9.10 -5.00 -9.84
N LEU A 145 -8.71 -5.19 -8.58
CA LEU A 145 -7.41 -5.79 -8.22
C LEU A 145 -7.21 -7.20 -8.78
N PHE A 146 -5.95 -7.56 -9.04
CA PHE A 146 -5.58 -8.95 -9.34
C PHE A 146 -6.10 -9.89 -8.26
N GLU A 147 -6.66 -11.03 -8.69
CA GLU A 147 -7.09 -12.08 -7.77
C GLU A 147 -5.89 -12.59 -6.96
N PRO A 148 -5.89 -12.52 -5.61
CA PRO A 148 -4.70 -12.85 -4.81
C PRO A 148 -4.12 -14.22 -5.11
N ARG A 149 -4.96 -15.21 -5.45
CA ARG A 149 -4.55 -16.59 -5.79
C ARG A 149 -3.79 -16.71 -7.11
N VAL A 150 -3.91 -15.72 -7.99
CA VAL A 150 -3.15 -15.64 -9.24
C VAL A 150 -1.74 -15.11 -8.96
N VAL A 151 -1.63 -14.18 -8.01
CA VAL A 151 -0.38 -13.51 -7.68
C VAL A 151 0.44 -14.34 -6.69
N PHE A 152 -0.19 -14.92 -5.66
CA PHE A 152 0.53 -15.59 -4.57
C PHE A 152 0.32 -17.10 -4.58
N ASN A 153 1.41 -17.85 -4.51
CA ASN A 153 1.38 -19.31 -4.30
C ASN A 153 1.41 -19.73 -2.81
N ASP A 154 1.42 -18.77 -1.88
CA ASP A 154 1.47 -19.02 -0.43
C ASP A 154 0.06 -19.08 0.18
N LYS A 155 -0.37 -20.30 0.58
CA LYS A 155 -1.70 -20.55 1.16
C LYS A 155 -1.99 -19.75 2.43
N THR A 156 -1.00 -19.56 3.29
CA THR A 156 -1.19 -18.85 4.56
C THR A 156 -1.29 -17.34 4.32
N LEU A 157 -0.52 -16.79 3.39
CA LEU A 157 -0.66 -15.39 2.97
C LEU A 157 -2.04 -15.14 2.36
N LEU A 158 -2.49 -16.02 1.46
CA LEU A 158 -3.83 -15.99 0.89
C LEU A 158 -4.91 -15.99 1.97
N ASN A 159 -4.80 -16.87 2.97
CA ASN A 159 -5.74 -16.93 4.09
C ASN A 159 -5.73 -15.65 4.94
N HIS A 160 -4.58 -15.00 5.10
CA HIS A 160 -4.52 -13.73 5.82
C HIS A 160 -5.23 -12.62 5.06
N ILE A 161 -5.01 -12.53 3.74
CA ILE A 161 -5.67 -11.54 2.88
C ILE A 161 -7.18 -11.76 2.90
N THR A 162 -7.66 -12.98 2.61
CA THR A 162 -9.11 -13.26 2.53
C THR A 162 -9.85 -13.05 3.84
N LYS A 163 -9.21 -13.31 4.99
CA LYS A 163 -9.82 -13.07 6.30
C LYS A 163 -9.82 -11.60 6.72
N LYS A 164 -8.85 -10.82 6.26
CA LYS A 164 -8.67 -9.42 6.68
C LYS A 164 -9.31 -8.41 5.73
N PHE A 165 -9.56 -8.81 4.48
CA PHE A 165 -10.12 -7.98 3.42
C PHE A 165 -11.34 -8.62 2.73
N PRO A 166 -12.43 -8.96 3.46
CA PRO A 166 -13.65 -9.46 2.81
C PRO A 166 -14.45 -8.37 2.07
N SER A 167 -14.31 -7.10 2.48
CA SER A 167 -15.01 -5.93 1.92
C SER A 167 -14.32 -4.63 2.36
N GLY A 168 -12.99 -4.60 2.30
CA GLY A 168 -12.13 -3.63 2.99
C GLY A 168 -11.40 -4.20 4.20
N PHE A 169 -10.28 -3.55 4.57
CA PHE A 169 -9.53 -3.87 5.77
C PHE A 169 -10.33 -3.50 7.03
N ARG A 170 -10.52 -4.46 7.94
CA ARG A 170 -11.03 -4.18 9.29
C ARG A 170 -10.24 -4.96 10.34
N ASP A 171 -9.62 -4.26 11.27
CA ASP A 171 -8.94 -4.86 12.42
C ASP A 171 -9.13 -3.98 13.65
N TYR A 172 -10.33 -4.05 14.24
CA TYR A 172 -10.71 -3.26 15.42
C TYR A 172 -9.69 -3.33 16.56
N LYS A 173 -9.04 -4.50 16.75
CA LYS A 173 -8.00 -4.66 17.78
C LYS A 173 -6.73 -3.86 17.47
N LEU A 174 -6.38 -3.73 16.20
CA LEU A 174 -5.27 -2.88 15.79
C LEU A 174 -5.67 -1.40 15.90
N GLU A 175 -6.85 -1.04 15.43
CA GLU A 175 -7.41 0.31 15.51
C GLU A 175 -7.45 0.79 16.97
N ASP A 176 -8.00 0.00 17.90
CA ASP A 176 -8.04 0.31 19.33
C ASP A 176 -6.66 0.55 19.93
N LYS A 177 -5.68 -0.30 19.56
CA LYS A 177 -4.30 -0.14 20.04
C LYS A 177 -3.67 1.14 19.50
N VAL A 178 -3.92 1.45 18.25
CA VAL A 178 -3.35 2.63 17.59
C VAL A 178 -3.99 3.90 18.14
N ILE A 179 -5.29 3.90 18.41
CA ILE A 179 -5.95 5.00 19.10
C ILE A 179 -5.30 5.19 20.48
N LYS A 180 -5.29 4.13 21.31
CA LYS A 180 -4.82 4.20 22.69
C LYS A 180 -3.32 4.53 22.84
N PHE A 181 -2.47 3.89 22.04
CA PHE A 181 -1.02 3.94 22.21
C PHE A 181 -0.31 4.85 21.20
N TRP A 182 -1.05 5.47 20.28
CA TRP A 182 -0.49 6.44 19.34
C TRP A 182 -1.28 7.74 19.36
N SER A 183 -2.57 7.69 19.06
CA SER A 183 -3.41 8.89 18.96
C SER A 183 -3.53 9.62 20.30
N ASP A 184 -3.90 8.90 21.36
CA ASP A 184 -4.15 9.48 22.69
C ASP A 184 -2.85 9.90 23.39
N GLN A 185 -1.71 9.36 22.92
CA GLN A 185 -0.37 9.74 23.37
C GLN A 185 0.17 10.97 22.61
N ASN A 186 -0.66 11.62 21.78
CA ASN A 186 -0.28 12.77 20.94
C ASN A 186 0.97 12.52 20.07
N LEU A 187 1.16 11.27 19.63
CA LEU A 187 2.21 10.94 18.66
C LEU A 187 1.84 11.48 17.26
N PRO A 188 2.81 11.62 16.35
CA PRO A 188 2.59 12.29 15.08
C PRO A 188 1.43 11.70 14.26
N LYS A 189 0.60 12.57 13.69
CA LYS A 189 -0.49 12.22 12.77
C LYS A 189 -0.28 12.99 11.47
N SER A 190 -0.60 12.36 10.35
CA SER A 190 -0.58 13.01 9.04
C SER A 190 -1.94 12.85 8.39
N ASN A 191 -2.56 13.97 8.03
CA ASN A 191 -3.81 13.96 7.29
C ASN A 191 -3.52 13.89 5.79
N VAL A 192 -4.36 13.16 5.10
CA VAL A 192 -4.35 13.01 3.66
C VAL A 192 -5.78 13.31 3.22
N SER A 193 -5.99 14.34 2.41
CA SER A 193 -7.30 14.50 1.77
C SER A 193 -7.39 13.49 0.64
N LEU A 194 -8.56 12.88 0.51
CA LEU A 194 -8.85 11.93 -0.57
C LEU A 194 -8.75 12.60 -1.95
N ASP A 195 -8.96 13.92 -2.00
CA ASP A 195 -9.02 14.74 -3.21
C ASP A 195 -7.66 15.31 -3.66
N THR A 196 -6.63 15.30 -2.80
CA THR A 196 -5.38 16.08 -3.02
C THR A 196 -4.11 15.27 -3.27
N ASN A 197 -4.17 13.94 -3.25
CA ASN A 197 -3.06 13.11 -3.70
C ASN A 197 -3.01 13.09 -5.24
N ASN A 198 -2.81 14.23 -5.89
CA ASN A 198 -2.74 14.30 -7.34
C ASN A 198 -1.28 14.33 -7.79
N VAL A 199 -0.67 13.16 -8.01
CA VAL A 199 0.34 13.12 -9.07
C VAL A 199 -0.43 13.19 -10.37
N LYS A 200 -0.61 14.40 -10.92
CA LYS A 200 -1.12 14.57 -12.29
C LYS A 200 -0.05 14.02 -13.23
N LEU A 201 -0.13 12.72 -13.52
CA LEU A 201 0.73 12.07 -14.49
C LEU A 201 0.21 12.44 -15.87
N SER A 202 0.67 13.58 -16.40
CA SER A 202 0.32 14.00 -17.76
C SER A 202 0.58 12.87 -18.77
N ALA A 203 -0.18 12.85 -19.87
CA ALA A 203 0.05 11.91 -20.97
C ALA A 203 1.53 11.88 -21.43
N GLU A 204 2.20 13.04 -21.42
CA GLU A 204 3.63 13.15 -21.71
C GLU A 204 4.48 12.44 -20.64
N SER A 205 4.20 12.66 -19.35
CA SER A 205 4.87 11.95 -18.25
C SER A 205 4.68 10.45 -18.34
N LEU A 206 3.47 9.97 -18.65
CA LEU A 206 3.15 8.55 -18.83
C LEU A 206 3.91 7.94 -20.01
N SER A 207 4.01 8.66 -21.13
CA SER A 207 4.72 8.20 -22.33
C SER A 207 6.23 8.02 -22.11
N ASN A 208 6.79 8.77 -21.15
CA ASN A 208 8.21 8.72 -20.79
C ASN A 208 8.53 7.66 -19.72
N ILE A 209 7.53 6.99 -19.13
CA ILE A 209 7.75 5.94 -18.15
C ILE A 209 8.36 4.71 -18.83
N LYS A 210 9.59 4.37 -18.42
CA LYS A 210 10.25 3.14 -18.85
C LYS A 210 10.02 2.04 -17.82
N LEU A 211 9.15 1.10 -18.16
CA LEU A 211 8.92 -0.11 -17.37
C LEU A 211 9.81 -1.25 -17.89
N ASP A 212 10.31 -2.10 -16.98
CA ASP A 212 11.10 -3.28 -17.36
C ASP A 212 10.24 -4.22 -18.24
N PRO A 213 10.64 -4.51 -19.49
CA PRO A 213 9.89 -5.41 -20.38
C PRO A 213 9.60 -6.79 -19.76
N LYS A 214 10.52 -7.34 -18.96
CA LYS A 214 10.29 -8.64 -18.29
C LYS A 214 9.15 -8.54 -17.27
N PHE A 215 9.07 -7.41 -16.58
CA PHE A 215 8.02 -7.15 -15.62
C PHE A 215 6.67 -6.95 -16.33
N ILE A 216 6.64 -6.28 -17.48
CA ILE A 216 5.41 -6.13 -18.28
C ILE A 216 4.86 -7.48 -18.76
N VAL A 217 5.72 -8.37 -19.27
CA VAL A 217 5.31 -9.73 -19.63
C VAL A 217 4.69 -10.45 -18.43
N LYS A 218 5.30 -10.30 -17.25
CA LYS A 218 4.77 -10.90 -16.03
C LYS A 218 3.39 -10.36 -15.64
N ILE A 219 3.17 -9.05 -15.75
CA ILE A 219 1.87 -8.42 -15.50
C ILE A 219 0.81 -8.95 -16.47
N ALA A 220 1.13 -9.09 -17.75
CA ALA A 220 0.22 -9.64 -18.75
C ALA A 220 -0.17 -11.10 -18.45
N GLU A 221 0.78 -11.95 -18.03
CA GLU A 221 0.50 -13.32 -17.59
C GLU A 221 -0.48 -13.37 -16.39
N LEU A 222 -0.30 -12.48 -15.42
CA LEU A 222 -1.17 -12.39 -14.26
C LEU A 222 -2.57 -11.94 -14.68
N GLU A 223 -2.68 -11.02 -15.63
CA GLU A 223 -3.97 -10.48 -16.08
C GLU A 223 -4.77 -11.56 -16.79
N GLU A 224 -4.16 -12.30 -17.72
CA GLU A 224 -4.80 -13.40 -18.43
C GLU A 224 -5.34 -14.46 -17.45
N LYS A 225 -4.53 -14.81 -16.43
CA LYS A 225 -4.93 -15.76 -15.38
C LYS A 225 -6.10 -15.22 -14.54
N SER A 226 -6.06 -13.94 -14.14
CA SER A 226 -7.15 -13.31 -13.38
C SER A 226 -8.46 -13.24 -14.20
N SER A 227 -8.41 -12.90 -15.48
CA SER A 227 -9.59 -12.87 -16.36
C SER A 227 -10.23 -14.25 -16.50
N LYS A 228 -9.43 -15.33 -16.62
CA LYS A 228 -9.95 -16.71 -16.69
C LYS A 228 -10.68 -17.12 -15.41
N ILE A 229 -10.20 -16.69 -14.24
CA ILE A 229 -10.87 -16.99 -12.96
C ILE A 229 -12.18 -16.21 -12.82
N ARG A 230 -12.20 -14.92 -13.19
CA ARG A 230 -13.42 -14.10 -13.14
C ARG A 230 -14.52 -14.65 -14.06
N LYS A 231 -14.17 -15.08 -15.29
CA LYS A 231 -15.14 -15.72 -16.21
C LYS A 231 -15.75 -17.00 -15.62
N LYS A 232 -14.96 -17.83 -14.91
CA LYS A 232 -15.46 -19.05 -14.25
C LYS A 232 -16.40 -18.81 -13.06
N ARG A 233 -16.48 -17.59 -12.51
CA ARG A 233 -17.43 -17.24 -11.44
C ARG A 233 -18.78 -16.79 -11.96
N LEU A 234 -18.87 -16.42 -13.24
CA LEU A 234 -20.08 -15.92 -13.89
C LEU A 234 -20.90 -17.02 -14.58
N TYR A 235 -20.35 -18.23 -14.67
CA TYR A 235 -21.02 -19.46 -15.12
C TYR A 235 -21.15 -20.41 -13.93
#